data_AF-A0A9X2NJW5-F1
#
_entry.id   AF-A0A9X2NJW5-F1
#
_cell.length_a   1.000
_cell.length_b   1.000
_cell.length_c   1.000
_cell.angle_alpha   90.00
_cell.angle_beta   90.00
_cell.angle_gamma   90.00
#
_symmetry.space_group_name_H-M   'P 1'
#
loop_
_entity.id
_entity.type
_entity.pdbx_description
1 polymer ?
#
loop_
_entity_poly.entity_id
_entity_poly.type
_entity_poly.pdbx_seq_one_letter_code
_entity_poly.pdbx_strand_id
1 'polypeptide(L)'
;MSVPATRPPAGKKHPKWPWIAAAVAAVVIIGSISATTEPKPALTADATSLDTAPVRTTDPAAAAAERSRYEEAAKASSEVAEQSSKAAASSAAAAEAQRKAEEEADRKARRITYSVTTTGSGISMITYLKPDFDMSQETGVRGKKWSKTIDGEGDTLGINMNAQNAGGGTISCRISRGDGSVIAENSSSGPYAVVSCG
;
A
#
# COMPACT_ATOMS: atom_id res chain seq x y z
N MET A 1 -33.02 42.53 9.72
CA MET A 1 -32.20 42.86 8.54
C MET A 1 -31.52 41.58 8.09
N SER A 2 -31.98 40.98 7.00
CA SER A 2 -31.52 39.66 6.54
C SER A 2 -30.26 39.80 5.70
N VAL A 3 -29.17 39.16 6.12
CA VAL A 3 -27.90 39.14 5.37
C VAL A 3 -27.96 38.03 4.32
N PRO A 4 -27.63 38.31 3.04
CA PRO A 4 -27.67 37.28 2.00
C PRO A 4 -26.54 36.27 2.17
N ALA A 5 -26.83 35.00 1.91
CA ALA A 5 -25.86 33.90 1.95
C ALA A 5 -24.82 34.05 0.82
N THR A 6 -23.56 34.23 1.18
CA THR A 6 -22.42 34.19 0.26
C THR A 6 -22.11 32.75 -0.14
N ARG A 7 -22.30 32.45 -1.43
CA ARG A 7 -21.99 31.14 -2.04
C ARG A 7 -20.46 30.98 -2.13
N PRO A 8 -19.87 29.88 -1.66
CA PRO A 8 -18.42 29.68 -1.74
C PRO A 8 -17.98 29.44 -3.21
N PRO A 9 -16.76 29.86 -3.59
CA PRO A 9 -16.24 29.70 -4.94
C PRO A 9 -16.02 28.21 -5.28
N ALA A 10 -16.38 27.83 -6.50
CA ALA A 10 -16.18 26.49 -7.04
C ALA A 10 -14.68 26.15 -7.09
N GLY A 11 -14.25 25.20 -6.26
CA GLY A 11 -12.88 24.71 -6.23
C GLY A 11 -12.54 23.98 -7.52
N LYS A 12 -11.52 24.46 -8.24
CA LYS A 12 -10.93 23.76 -9.39
C LYS A 12 -10.23 22.50 -8.89
N LYS A 13 -10.74 21.33 -9.29
CA LYS A 13 -10.09 20.04 -9.04
C LYS A 13 -8.88 19.92 -9.97
N HIS A 14 -7.67 20.06 -9.42
CA HIS A 14 -6.46 19.68 -10.12
C HIS A 14 -6.30 18.15 -10.01
N PRO A 15 -6.10 17.42 -11.13
CA PRO A 15 -5.88 15.99 -11.09
C PRO A 15 -4.55 15.72 -10.39
N LYS A 16 -4.65 15.17 -9.18
CA LYS A 16 -3.51 14.73 -8.41
C LYS A 16 -3.07 13.37 -8.97
N TRP A 17 -1.89 13.38 -9.62
CA TRP A 17 -0.90 12.29 -9.71
C TRP A 17 -0.57 11.79 -11.13
N PRO A 18 0.37 12.45 -11.84
CA PRO A 18 0.92 11.94 -13.10
C PRO A 18 1.77 10.66 -12.96
N TRP A 19 2.14 10.26 -11.74
CA TRP A 19 3.01 9.12 -11.49
C TRP A 19 2.29 7.76 -11.49
N ILE A 20 0.99 7.73 -11.21
CA ILE A 20 0.20 6.49 -11.36
C ILE A 20 0.10 6.09 -12.84
N ALA A 21 -0.03 7.06 -13.76
CA ALA A 21 -0.07 6.78 -15.19
C ALA A 21 1.26 6.18 -15.71
N ALA A 22 2.41 6.63 -15.17
CA ALA A 22 3.72 6.08 -15.50
C ALA A 22 3.93 4.66 -14.96
N ALA A 23 3.40 4.35 -13.76
CA ALA A 23 3.47 3.01 -13.19
C ALA A 23 2.61 1.99 -13.94
N VAL A 24 1.42 2.38 -14.41
CA VAL A 24 0.54 1.51 -15.22
C VAL A 24 1.16 1.23 -16.59
N ALA A 25 1.84 2.20 -17.21
CA ALA A 25 2.53 1.98 -18.48
C ALA A 25 3.73 1.01 -18.38
N ALA A 26 4.43 0.97 -17.24
CA ALA A 26 5.55 0.05 -17.03
C ALA A 26 5.10 -1.42 -16.81
N VAL A 27 3.95 -1.64 -16.18
CA VAL A 27 3.40 -2.99 -15.95
C VAL A 27 2.89 -3.63 -17.26
N VAL A 28 2.37 -2.83 -18.20
CA VAL A 28 1.89 -3.34 -19.50
C VAL A 28 3.03 -3.84 -20.40
N ILE A 29 4.26 -3.34 -20.24
CA ILE A 29 5.42 -3.78 -21.04
C ILE A 29 6.03 -5.09 -20.49
N ILE A 30 5.88 -5.38 -19.19
CA ILE A 30 6.41 -6.61 -18.57
C ILE A 30 5.41 -7.77 -18.68
N GLY A 31 4.11 -7.49 -18.86
CA GLY A 31 3.05 -8.50 -18.98
C GLY A 31 2.94 -9.21 -20.35
N SER A 32 3.68 -8.78 -21.38
CA SER A 32 3.53 -9.32 -22.75
C SER A 32 4.42 -10.52 -23.10
N ILE A 33 5.09 -11.15 -22.13
CA ILE A 33 5.95 -12.34 -22.38
C ILE A 33 5.33 -13.65 -21.85
N SER A 34 4.02 -13.74 -21.69
CA SER A 34 3.39 -14.99 -21.23
C SER A 34 2.16 -15.34 -22.05
N ALA A 35 2.17 -16.56 -22.59
CA ALA A 35 1.10 -17.30 -23.26
C ALA A 35 0.97 -17.16 -24.79
N THR A 36 1.92 -17.76 -25.53
CA THR A 36 1.55 -18.57 -26.69
C THR A 36 1.35 -20.01 -26.23
N THR A 37 0.12 -20.34 -25.83
CA THR A 37 -0.32 -21.73 -25.68
C THR A 37 -0.65 -22.25 -27.07
N GLU A 38 0.24 -23.08 -27.62
CA GLU A 38 -0.07 -23.88 -28.80
C GLU A 38 -1.12 -24.96 -28.45
N PRO A 39 -2.01 -25.28 -29.39
CA PRO A 39 -3.07 -26.25 -29.18
C PRO A 39 -2.50 -27.67 -29.08
N LYS A 40 -2.93 -28.36 -28.02
CA LYS A 40 -2.81 -29.80 -27.77
C LYS A 40 -3.09 -30.61 -29.05
N PRO A 41 -2.09 -31.25 -29.69
CA PRO A 41 -2.37 -32.40 -30.52
C PRO A 41 -2.69 -33.57 -29.59
N ALA A 42 -3.80 -34.24 -29.85
CA ALA A 42 -4.11 -35.53 -29.29
C ALA A 42 -3.02 -36.53 -29.73
N LEU A 43 -1.98 -36.69 -28.90
CA LEU A 43 -1.01 -37.76 -29.04
C LEU A 43 -1.60 -39.00 -28.39
N THR A 44 -2.15 -39.83 -29.26
CA THR A 44 -2.30 -41.27 -29.08
C THR A 44 -1.06 -41.84 -28.42
N ALA A 45 -1.25 -42.47 -27.27
CA ALA A 45 -0.23 -43.26 -26.60
C ALA A 45 0.04 -44.53 -27.44
N ASP A 46 0.88 -44.41 -28.45
CA ASP A 46 1.59 -45.56 -29.01
C ASP A 46 2.81 -45.81 -28.12
N ALA A 47 2.60 -46.65 -27.10
CA ALA A 47 3.68 -47.27 -26.34
C ALA A 47 4.42 -48.28 -27.25
N THR A 48 5.16 -47.78 -28.24
CA THR A 48 6.17 -48.61 -28.91
C THR A 48 7.41 -48.59 -28.02
N SER A 49 7.47 -49.58 -27.12
CA SER A 49 8.68 -49.91 -26.37
C SER A 49 9.71 -50.46 -27.37
N LEU A 50 10.41 -49.57 -28.07
CA LEU A 50 11.57 -49.95 -28.87
C LEU A 50 12.72 -50.22 -27.90
N ASP A 51 12.88 -51.49 -27.57
CA ASP A 51 14.07 -52.09 -26.99
C ASP A 51 15.23 -51.93 -28.00
N THR A 52 15.70 -50.69 -28.17
CA THR A 52 16.87 -50.38 -28.97
C THR A 52 18.07 -50.60 -28.07
N ALA A 53 18.62 -51.82 -28.11
CA ALA A 53 19.91 -52.10 -27.51
C ALA A 53 20.93 -51.07 -28.01
N PRO A 54 21.69 -50.38 -27.13
CA PRO A 54 22.64 -49.38 -27.56
C PRO A 54 23.72 -50.06 -28.42
N VAL A 55 23.76 -49.72 -29.70
CA VAL A 55 24.84 -50.12 -30.60
C VAL A 55 26.13 -49.50 -30.07
N ARG A 56 26.96 -50.31 -29.40
CA ARG A 56 28.28 -49.89 -28.93
C ARG A 56 29.16 -49.63 -30.16
N THR A 57 29.34 -48.36 -30.51
CA THR A 57 30.40 -47.98 -31.43
C THR A 57 31.75 -48.18 -30.75
N THR A 58 32.67 -48.91 -31.37
CA THR A 58 34.04 -49.10 -30.89
C THR A 58 34.99 -48.03 -31.39
N ASP A 59 34.49 -47.02 -32.10
CA ASP A 59 35.31 -45.92 -32.60
C ASP A 59 35.68 -44.97 -31.45
N PRO A 60 36.96 -44.89 -31.05
CA PRO A 60 37.40 -44.02 -29.96
C PRO A 60 37.16 -42.53 -30.27
N ALA A 61 37.09 -42.13 -31.54
CA ALA A 61 36.80 -40.75 -31.92
C ALA A 61 35.33 -40.40 -31.70
N ALA A 62 34.40 -41.30 -32.01
CA ALA A 62 32.97 -41.12 -31.76
C ALA A 62 32.67 -41.07 -30.24
N ALA A 63 33.32 -41.95 -29.46
CA ALA A 63 33.18 -41.97 -28.00
C ALA A 63 33.73 -40.68 -27.33
N ALA A 64 34.77 -40.06 -27.88
CA ALA A 64 35.29 -38.79 -27.39
C ALA A 64 34.32 -37.62 -27.66
N ALA A 65 33.70 -37.58 -28.84
CA ALA A 65 32.73 -36.53 -29.20
C ALA A 65 31.46 -36.58 -28.33
N GLU A 66 30.97 -37.77 -27.98
CA GLU A 66 29.82 -37.92 -27.07
C GLU A 66 30.15 -37.46 -25.64
N ARG A 67 31.36 -37.73 -25.14
CA ARG A 67 31.80 -37.25 -23.82
C ARG A 67 31.87 -35.73 -23.76
N SER A 68 32.39 -35.08 -24.79
CA SER A 68 32.42 -33.61 -24.87
C SER A 68 31.02 -32.99 -24.87
N ARG A 69 30.06 -33.60 -25.60
CA ARG A 69 28.67 -33.13 -25.59
C ARG A 69 28.00 -33.31 -24.24
N TYR A 70 28.29 -34.41 -23.53
CA TYR A 70 27.73 -34.65 -22.20
C TYR A 70 28.31 -33.67 -21.16
N GLU A 71 29.59 -33.34 -21.24
CA GLU A 71 30.24 -32.36 -20.37
C GLU A 71 29.70 -30.93 -20.61
N GLU A 72 29.51 -30.55 -21.87
CA GLU A 72 28.93 -29.25 -22.23
C GLU A 72 27.47 -29.14 -21.80
N ALA A 73 26.68 -30.20 -21.99
CA ALA A 73 25.29 -30.27 -21.52
C ALA A 73 25.19 -30.25 -19.98
N ALA A 74 26.11 -30.91 -19.27
CA ALA A 74 26.18 -30.88 -17.81
C ALA A 74 26.53 -29.48 -17.29
N LYS A 75 27.47 -28.79 -17.94
CA LYS A 75 27.83 -27.40 -17.61
C LYS A 75 26.67 -26.44 -17.84
N ALA A 76 26.02 -26.51 -19.00
CA ALA A 76 24.85 -25.69 -19.31
C ALA A 76 23.71 -25.94 -18.31
N SER A 77 23.47 -27.20 -17.94
CA SER A 77 22.46 -27.56 -16.93
C SER A 77 22.78 -26.99 -15.55
N SER A 78 24.06 -26.99 -15.15
CA SER A 78 24.51 -26.40 -13.88
C SER A 78 24.33 -24.88 -13.87
N GLU A 79 24.65 -24.20 -14.98
CA GLU A 79 24.50 -22.74 -15.11
C GLU A 79 23.03 -22.32 -15.06
N VAL A 80 22.15 -23.07 -15.73
CA VAL A 80 20.70 -22.84 -15.68
C VAL A 80 20.15 -23.06 -14.27
N ALA A 81 20.58 -24.11 -13.56
CA ALA A 81 20.18 -24.35 -12.18
C ALA A 81 20.64 -23.22 -11.24
N GLU A 82 21.86 -22.72 -11.42
CA GLU A 82 22.38 -21.60 -10.64
C GLU A 82 21.59 -20.32 -10.92
N GLN A 83 21.31 -20.01 -12.18
CA GLN A 83 20.50 -18.84 -12.57
C GLN A 83 19.08 -18.94 -12.01
N SER A 84 18.46 -20.12 -12.09
CA SER A 84 17.14 -20.37 -11.54
C SER A 84 17.12 -20.20 -10.02
N SER A 85 18.14 -20.68 -9.30
CA SER A 85 18.22 -20.52 -7.84
C SER A 85 18.42 -19.05 -7.43
N LYS A 86 19.22 -18.29 -8.17
CA LYS A 86 19.41 -16.84 -7.95
C LYS A 86 18.12 -16.05 -8.22
N ALA A 87 17.40 -16.38 -9.29
CA ALA A 87 16.12 -15.76 -9.60
C ALA A 87 15.07 -16.06 -8.51
N ALA A 88 15.00 -17.31 -8.04
CA ALA A 88 14.13 -17.71 -6.94
C ALA A 88 14.46 -16.95 -5.64
N ALA A 89 15.73 -16.84 -5.27
CA ALA A 89 16.17 -16.08 -4.10
C ALA A 89 15.82 -14.60 -4.20
N SER A 90 16.01 -13.99 -5.39
CA SER A 90 15.64 -12.60 -5.64
C SER A 90 14.13 -12.38 -5.51
N SER A 91 13.31 -13.28 -6.05
CA SER A 91 11.85 -13.19 -5.95
C SER A 91 11.34 -13.32 -4.51
N ALA A 92 11.94 -14.21 -3.71
CA ALA A 92 11.59 -14.39 -2.31
C ALA A 92 11.90 -13.14 -1.47
N ALA A 93 13.07 -12.53 -1.70
CA ALA A 93 13.45 -11.29 -1.04
C ALA A 93 12.52 -10.12 -1.39
N ALA A 94 12.10 -10.00 -2.65
CA ALA A 94 11.14 -8.98 -3.08
C ALA A 94 9.76 -9.18 -2.43
N ALA A 95 9.27 -10.42 -2.38
CA ALA A 95 8.00 -10.75 -1.72
C ALA A 95 8.03 -10.46 -0.22
N GLU A 96 9.15 -10.74 0.46
CA GLU A 96 9.32 -10.40 1.87
C GLU A 96 9.33 -8.89 2.11
N ALA A 97 10.03 -8.13 1.26
CA ALA A 97 10.06 -6.68 1.34
C ALA A 97 8.66 -6.07 1.13
N GLN A 98 7.90 -6.59 0.17
CA GLN A 98 6.53 -6.14 -0.09
C GLN A 98 5.62 -6.39 1.12
N ARG A 99 5.64 -7.61 1.69
CA ARG A 99 4.86 -7.93 2.88
C ARG A 99 5.17 -7.03 4.07
N LYS A 100 6.46 -6.72 4.31
CA LYS A 100 6.86 -5.79 5.38
C LYS A 100 6.33 -4.38 5.13
N ALA A 101 6.34 -3.92 3.88
CA ALA A 101 5.82 -2.61 3.51
C ALA A 101 4.29 -2.53 3.67
N GLU A 102 3.56 -3.59 3.28
CA GLU A 102 2.11 -3.71 3.47
C GLU A 102 1.75 -3.72 4.96
N GLU A 103 2.45 -4.50 5.78
CA GLU A 103 2.24 -4.53 7.24
C GLU A 103 2.49 -3.15 7.89
N GLU A 104 3.53 -2.44 7.46
CA GLU A 104 3.78 -1.08 7.93
C GLU A 104 2.69 -0.10 7.48
N ALA A 105 2.20 -0.23 6.25
CA ALA A 105 1.13 0.60 5.71
C ALA A 105 -0.17 0.37 6.49
N ASP A 106 -0.52 -0.88 6.77
CA ASP A 106 -1.71 -1.24 7.56
C ASP A 106 -1.60 -0.70 8.99
N ARG A 107 -0.43 -0.83 9.61
CA ARG A 107 -0.17 -0.24 10.93
C ARG A 107 -0.34 1.28 10.93
N LYS A 108 0.12 1.97 9.88
CA LYS A 108 -0.07 3.43 9.73
C LYS A 108 -1.53 3.79 9.45
N ALA A 109 -2.24 3.00 8.66
CA ALA A 109 -3.64 3.23 8.33
C ALA A 109 -4.56 3.14 9.57
N ARG A 110 -4.19 2.31 10.55
CA ARG A 110 -4.90 2.16 11.83
C ARG A 110 -4.63 3.27 12.84
N ARG A 111 -3.60 4.09 12.63
CA ARG A 111 -3.29 5.23 13.48
C ARG A 111 -4.17 6.41 13.11
N ILE A 112 -4.83 7.01 14.10
CA ILE A 112 -5.62 8.23 13.94
C ILE A 112 -4.94 9.38 14.66
N THR A 113 -4.92 10.55 14.02
CA THR A 113 -4.46 11.80 14.62
C THR A 113 -5.59 12.82 14.61
N TYR A 114 -5.98 13.23 15.81
CA TYR A 114 -6.88 14.34 16.06
C TYR A 114 -6.05 15.60 16.22
N SER A 115 -6.45 16.69 15.56
CA SER A 115 -5.81 17.98 15.73
C SER A 115 -6.84 19.10 15.80
N VAL A 116 -6.57 20.07 16.66
CA VAL A 116 -7.42 21.24 16.86
C VAL A 116 -6.55 22.48 16.82
N THR A 117 -6.99 23.49 16.11
CA THR A 117 -6.34 24.80 16.10
C THR A 117 -7.38 25.90 16.31
N THR A 118 -6.97 27.00 16.92
CA THR A 118 -7.84 28.17 17.09
C THR A 118 -7.11 29.47 16.81
N THR A 119 -7.84 30.46 16.27
CA THR A 119 -7.36 31.85 16.20
C THR A 119 -7.61 32.63 17.50
N GLY A 120 -8.47 32.09 18.38
CA GLY A 120 -8.89 32.68 19.65
C GLY A 120 -7.83 32.72 20.75
N SER A 121 -8.28 32.96 21.99
CA SER A 121 -7.43 32.99 23.19
C SER A 121 -6.92 31.61 23.60
N GLY A 122 -7.64 30.54 23.25
CA GLY A 122 -7.26 29.16 23.54
C GLY A 122 -8.39 28.18 23.29
N ILE A 123 -8.11 26.90 23.56
CA ILE A 123 -9.07 25.81 23.45
C ILE A 123 -9.58 25.49 24.86
N SER A 124 -10.91 25.51 25.05
CA SER A 124 -11.55 25.28 26.35
C SER A 124 -11.57 23.79 26.70
N MET A 125 -12.13 22.99 25.79
CA MET A 125 -12.32 21.55 25.94
C MET A 125 -12.27 20.86 24.59
N ILE A 126 -11.86 19.59 24.62
CA ILE A 126 -11.84 18.68 23.48
C ILE A 126 -12.43 17.36 23.94
N THR A 127 -13.40 16.82 23.20
CA THR A 127 -13.88 15.44 23.39
C THR A 127 -13.62 14.66 22.11
N TYR A 128 -13.08 13.46 22.21
CA TYR A 128 -12.78 12.61 21.06
C TYR A 128 -13.12 11.15 21.35
N LEU A 129 -13.43 10.42 20.29
CA LEU A 129 -13.68 8.98 20.33
C LEU A 129 -12.35 8.23 20.22
N LYS A 130 -12.13 7.30 21.15
CA LYS A 130 -11.05 6.34 21.09
C LYS A 130 -11.44 5.15 20.19
N PRO A 131 -10.48 4.35 19.70
CA PRO A 131 -10.74 3.20 18.82
C PRO A 131 -11.68 2.14 19.42
N ASP A 132 -11.72 2.02 20.75
CA ASP A 132 -12.61 1.17 21.53
C ASP A 132 -14.04 1.74 21.69
N PHE A 133 -14.37 2.81 20.96
CA PHE A 133 -15.64 3.56 21.05
C PHE A 133 -15.87 4.26 22.39
N ASP A 134 -14.85 4.35 23.25
CA ASP A 134 -14.92 5.16 24.45
C ASP A 134 -14.69 6.64 24.13
N MET A 135 -15.35 7.52 24.87
CA MET A 135 -15.10 8.95 24.77
C MET A 135 -14.07 9.40 25.81
N SER A 136 -13.06 10.14 25.36
CA SER A 136 -12.10 10.85 26.21
C SER A 136 -12.33 12.35 26.13
N GLN A 137 -12.08 13.05 27.24
CA GLN A 137 -12.17 14.50 27.32
C GLN A 137 -10.87 15.10 27.87
N GLU A 138 -10.41 16.18 27.26
CA GLU A 138 -9.27 16.97 27.72
C GLU A 138 -9.72 18.42 27.92
N THR A 139 -9.47 18.94 29.13
CA THR A 139 -9.79 20.31 29.54
C THR A 139 -8.51 21.06 29.93
N GLY A 140 -8.54 22.39 29.91
CA GLY A 140 -7.38 23.20 30.31
C GLY A 140 -6.22 23.13 29.30
N VAL A 141 -6.56 22.94 28.02
CA VAL A 141 -5.59 22.90 26.92
C VAL A 141 -4.86 24.23 26.81
N ARG A 142 -3.54 24.20 26.98
CA ARG A 142 -2.72 25.42 26.93
C ARG A 142 -2.40 25.80 25.48
N GLY A 143 -2.65 27.07 25.16
CA GLY A 143 -2.32 27.64 23.86
C GLY A 143 -3.41 27.42 22.81
N LYS A 144 -3.00 27.56 21.53
CA LYS A 144 -3.91 27.66 20.38
C LYS A 144 -3.93 26.41 19.49
N LYS A 145 -3.18 25.38 19.84
CA LYS A 145 -3.02 24.16 19.06
C LYS A 145 -3.02 22.96 20.00
N TRP A 146 -3.65 21.88 19.56
CA TRP A 146 -3.67 20.59 20.24
C TRP A 146 -3.61 19.48 19.21
N SER A 147 -2.97 18.37 19.57
CA SER A 147 -2.87 17.18 18.74
C SER A 147 -2.80 15.93 19.61
N LYS A 148 -3.52 14.88 19.21
CA LYS A 148 -3.49 13.56 19.86
C LYS A 148 -3.46 12.48 18.80
N THR A 149 -2.49 11.58 18.94
CA THR A 149 -2.37 10.40 18.09
C THR A 149 -2.74 9.17 18.90
N ILE A 150 -3.56 8.31 18.33
CA ILE A 150 -4.04 7.06 18.93
C ILE A 150 -3.86 5.95 17.90
N ASP A 151 -3.28 4.84 18.34
CA ASP A 151 -3.21 3.62 17.53
C ASP A 151 -4.53 2.86 17.68
N GLY A 152 -5.16 2.53 16.55
CA GLY A 152 -6.39 1.74 16.52
C GLY A 152 -6.10 0.24 16.53
N GLU A 153 -6.92 -0.50 17.27
CA GLU A 153 -6.98 -1.96 17.21
C GLU A 153 -8.24 -2.37 16.42
N GLY A 154 -8.08 -3.26 15.45
CA GLY A 154 -9.17 -3.74 14.59
C GLY A 154 -9.40 -2.92 13.30
N ASP A 155 -10.38 -3.37 12.52
CA ASP A 155 -10.66 -2.85 11.16
C ASP A 155 -11.78 -1.79 11.15
N THR A 156 -12.50 -1.61 12.26
CA THR A 156 -13.54 -0.58 12.42
C THR A 156 -13.05 0.51 13.34
N LEU A 157 -12.95 1.74 12.84
CA LEU A 157 -12.56 2.91 13.62
C LEU A 157 -13.74 3.87 13.74
N GLY A 158 -14.24 4.04 14.96
CA GLY A 158 -15.11 5.16 15.27
C GLY A 158 -14.31 6.46 15.25
N ILE A 159 -14.72 7.41 14.42
CA ILE A 159 -14.11 8.74 14.38
C ILE A 159 -15.16 9.78 14.77
N ASN A 160 -14.92 10.47 15.87
CA ASN A 160 -15.68 11.63 16.24
C ASN A 160 -14.85 12.52 17.15
N MET A 161 -14.95 13.82 16.96
CA MET A 161 -14.33 14.81 17.81
C MET A 161 -15.20 16.06 17.88
N ASN A 162 -15.27 16.66 19.07
CA ASN A 162 -15.73 18.02 19.28
C ASN A 162 -14.65 18.85 19.98
N ALA A 163 -14.65 20.15 19.72
CA ALA A 163 -13.78 21.08 20.43
C ALA A 163 -14.44 22.45 20.56
N GLN A 164 -14.13 23.16 21.64
CA GLN A 164 -14.69 24.48 21.93
C GLN A 164 -13.60 25.53 22.17
N ASN A 165 -13.84 26.75 21.69
CA ASN A 165 -13.02 27.92 22.03
C ASN A 165 -13.21 28.38 23.48
N ALA A 166 -12.13 28.80 24.14
CA ALA A 166 -12.18 29.46 25.45
C ALA A 166 -12.65 30.93 25.39
N GLY A 167 -12.96 31.44 24.20
CA GLY A 167 -13.36 32.83 23.96
C GLY A 167 -13.86 33.02 22.53
N GLY A 168 -13.54 34.15 21.89
CA GLY A 168 -13.84 34.38 20.48
C GLY A 168 -12.87 33.72 19.51
N GLY A 169 -13.17 33.80 18.21
CA GLY A 169 -12.29 33.36 17.13
C GLY A 169 -12.86 32.19 16.32
N THR A 170 -12.00 31.59 15.50
CA THR A 170 -12.30 30.42 14.68
C THR A 170 -11.58 29.23 15.26
N ILE A 171 -12.32 28.16 15.54
CA ILE A 171 -11.77 26.85 15.92
C ILE A 171 -11.91 25.89 14.74
N SER A 172 -10.85 25.16 14.45
CA SER A 172 -10.80 24.16 13.39
C SER A 172 -10.40 22.81 13.98
N CYS A 173 -11.10 21.76 13.57
CA CYS A 173 -10.73 20.39 13.86
C CYS A 173 -10.29 19.68 12.58
N ARG A 174 -9.35 18.75 12.69
CA ARG A 174 -8.94 17.85 11.62
C ARG A 174 -8.63 16.47 12.20
N ILE A 175 -9.14 15.43 11.52
CA ILE A 175 -8.88 14.01 11.79
C ILE A 175 -8.11 13.47 10.58
N SER A 176 -6.96 12.86 10.81
CA SER A 176 -6.14 12.23 9.77
C SER A 176 -5.66 10.84 10.15
N ARG A 177 -5.36 9.99 9.17
CA ARG A 177 -4.69 8.71 9.40
C ARG A 177 -3.18 8.88 9.52
N GLY A 178 -2.49 7.84 9.98
CA GLY A 178 -1.02 7.82 10.13
C GLY A 178 -0.25 7.86 8.81
N ASP A 179 -0.92 7.62 7.67
CA ASP A 179 -0.39 7.86 6.32
C ASP A 179 -0.48 9.34 5.89
N GLY A 180 -1.09 10.19 6.72
CA GLY A 180 -1.30 11.61 6.46
C GLY A 180 -2.59 11.95 5.68
N SER A 181 -3.39 10.94 5.31
CA SER A 181 -4.68 11.18 4.65
C SER A 181 -5.66 11.85 5.61
N VAL A 182 -6.30 12.94 5.16
CA VAL A 182 -7.31 13.66 5.95
C VAL A 182 -8.65 12.96 5.79
N ILE A 183 -9.25 12.57 6.90
CA ILE A 183 -10.56 11.90 6.92
C ILE A 183 -11.67 12.93 7.06
N ALA A 184 -11.53 13.85 8.02
CA ALA A 184 -12.52 14.89 8.31
C ALA A 184 -11.82 16.19 8.70
N GLU A 185 -12.37 17.31 8.26
CA GLU A 185 -11.91 18.64 8.63
C GLU A 185 -13.10 19.60 8.63
N ASN A 186 -13.17 20.43 9.67
CA ASN A 186 -14.25 21.39 9.82
C ASN A 186 -13.78 22.61 10.61
N SER A 187 -14.48 23.73 10.46
CA SER A 187 -14.20 24.99 11.16
C SER A 187 -15.49 25.64 11.63
N SER A 188 -15.42 26.30 12.77
CA SER A 188 -16.52 27.05 13.38
C SER A 188 -16.01 28.36 13.95
N SER A 189 -16.77 29.44 13.80
CA SER A 189 -16.36 30.79 14.20
C SER A 189 -17.41 31.45 15.07
N GLY A 190 -16.96 32.18 16.08
CA GLY A 190 -17.83 32.90 17.01
C GLY A 190 -17.33 32.87 18.45
N PRO A 191 -17.99 33.61 19.35
CA PRO A 191 -17.76 33.49 20.78
C PRO A 191 -18.14 32.09 21.25
N TYR A 192 -17.20 31.41 21.91
CA TYR A 192 -17.34 30.04 22.40
C TYR A 192 -17.74 29.03 21.30
N ALA A 193 -17.29 29.28 20.07
CA ALA A 193 -17.57 28.42 18.93
C ALA A 193 -17.19 26.96 19.23
N VAL A 194 -18.09 26.06 18.86
CA VAL A 194 -17.89 24.61 18.92
C VAL A 194 -17.75 24.09 17.49
N VAL A 195 -16.76 23.22 17.27
CA VAL A 195 -16.58 22.51 16.01
C VAL A 195 -16.73 21.01 16.25
N SER A 196 -17.27 20.30 15.26
CA SER A 196 -17.35 18.84 15.26
C SER A 196 -16.78 18.27 13.96
N CYS A 197 -16.03 17.18 14.08
CA CYS A 197 -15.45 16.39 13.00
C CYS A 197 -15.79 14.91 13.23
N GLY A 198 -16.21 14.19 12.20
CA GLY A 198 -16.55 12.76 12.25
C GLY A 198 -17.00 12.27 10.89
#